data_AF-A0AAJ6TPL3-F1
#
_entry.id   AF-A0AAJ6TPL3-F1
#
_cell.length_a   1.000
_cell.length_b   1.000
_cell.length_c   1.000
_cell.angle_alpha   90.00
_cell.angle_beta   90.00
_cell.angle_gamma   90.00
#
_symmetry.space_group_name_H-M   'P 1'
#
loop_
_entity.id
_entity.type
_entity.pdbx_description
1 polymer ?
#
loop_
_entity_poly.entity_id
_entity_poly.type
_entity_poly.pdbx_seq_one_letter_code
_entity_poly.pdbx_strand_id
1 'polypeptide(L)'
;MPLSDVLALLPRLDAAGKERRFHGLNLQSGFDQFIKLSTFNDARYGFVLEDTCVLGAEVFVCGERSRGKGEVLSMTKDPTASKYAWKIVMFSELDEKRQESQIFSTGDHQWKMVLYPKGKGLGMGTHLSLYLALDLATLPAGCRVYADYTLRLVDQVYSRNYDYYRKAKSWFGASSSENGWQYLFPSFYQSRDYLFAKDICIIEAEVIVIGIGSPF
;
A
#
# COMPACT_ATOMS: atom_id res chain seq x y z
N MET A 1 -14.07 7.56 -59.58
CA MET A 1 -14.98 6.60 -58.92
C MET A 1 -15.82 5.93 -60.01
N PRO A 2 -16.14 4.62 -59.95
CA PRO A 2 -16.41 3.81 -58.75
C PRO A 2 -15.43 2.61 -58.58
N LEU A 3 -15.05 2.17 -57.37
CA LEU A 3 -15.75 1.36 -56.35
C LEU A 3 -15.54 -0.17 -56.56
N SER A 4 -14.50 -0.71 -55.91
CA SER A 4 -14.34 -2.12 -55.48
C SER A 4 -12.92 -2.25 -54.90
N ASP A 5 -12.60 -2.57 -53.65
CA ASP A 5 -13.35 -3.13 -52.54
C ASP A 5 -12.71 -2.56 -51.27
N VAL A 6 -13.45 -1.81 -50.47
CA VAL A 6 -13.07 -1.62 -49.06
C VAL A 6 -13.73 -2.77 -48.33
N LEU A 7 -13.02 -3.90 -48.27
CA LEU A 7 -13.33 -4.95 -47.32
C LEU A 7 -13.26 -4.32 -45.93
N ALA A 8 -14.43 -4.22 -45.30
CA ALA A 8 -14.56 -3.92 -43.89
C ALA A 8 -13.65 -4.87 -43.11
N LEU A 9 -12.62 -4.32 -42.48
CA LEU A 9 -11.87 -5.04 -41.45
C LEU A 9 -12.10 -4.31 -40.14
N LEU A 10 -12.81 -5.03 -39.27
CA LEU A 10 -13.17 -4.67 -37.90
C LEU A 10 -11.98 -4.10 -37.12
N PRO A 11 -12.23 -3.27 -36.08
CA PRO A 11 -11.18 -2.87 -35.16
C PRO A 11 -10.51 -4.13 -34.59
N ARG A 12 -9.24 -4.33 -34.93
CA ARG A 12 -8.44 -5.39 -34.31
C ARG A 12 -8.10 -4.95 -32.89
N LEU A 13 -9.04 -5.24 -31.99
CA LEU A 13 -8.74 -5.48 -30.58
C LEU A 13 -7.63 -6.53 -30.49
N ASP A 14 -6.75 -6.42 -29.50
CA ASP A 14 -5.93 -7.57 -29.12
C ASP A 14 -6.87 -8.75 -28.77
N ALA A 15 -6.34 -9.98 -28.76
CA ALA A 15 -7.14 -11.19 -28.48
C ALA A 15 -7.83 -11.18 -27.08
N ALA A 16 -7.67 -10.09 -26.29
CA ALA A 16 -8.21 -9.89 -24.95
C ALA A 16 -9.09 -8.62 -24.80
N GLY A 17 -9.29 -7.81 -25.83
CA GLY A 17 -10.09 -6.58 -25.76
C GLY A 17 -9.53 -5.47 -24.85
N LYS A 18 -8.23 -5.41 -24.61
CA LYS A 18 -7.62 -4.52 -23.60
C LYS A 18 -7.07 -3.23 -24.22
N GLU A 19 -7.77 -2.13 -23.98
CA GLU A 19 -7.29 -0.79 -24.33
C GLU A 19 -6.02 -0.41 -23.56
N ARG A 20 -5.01 0.13 -24.27
CA ARG A 20 -3.81 0.71 -23.66
C ARG A 20 -3.94 2.23 -23.65
N ARG A 21 -3.84 2.85 -22.47
CA ARG A 21 -3.99 4.29 -22.29
C ARG A 21 -2.63 4.97 -22.24
N PHE A 22 -2.49 6.06 -23.00
CA PHE A 22 -1.37 6.99 -22.88
C PHE A 22 -1.63 7.97 -21.73
N HIS A 23 -0.61 8.24 -20.93
CA HIS A 23 -0.63 9.31 -19.92
C HIS A 23 0.77 9.91 -19.78
N GLY A 24 0.95 11.01 -19.04
CA GLY A 24 2.21 11.77 -19.01
C GLY A 24 3.47 10.98 -18.57
N LEU A 25 3.29 9.83 -17.91
CA LEU A 25 4.38 8.93 -17.51
C LEU A 25 4.52 7.70 -18.43
N ASN A 26 3.59 7.52 -19.36
CA ASN A 26 3.55 6.40 -20.29
C ASN A 26 3.26 6.92 -21.71
N LEU A 27 4.33 7.42 -22.34
CA LEU A 27 4.31 8.05 -23.66
C LEU A 27 4.46 7.04 -24.80
N GLN A 28 4.74 5.76 -24.51
CA GLN A 28 5.06 4.76 -25.52
C GLN A 28 4.22 3.49 -25.31
N SER A 29 3.73 2.91 -26.40
CA SER A 29 3.05 1.63 -26.40
C SER A 29 3.43 0.88 -27.67
N GLY A 30 3.76 -0.40 -27.54
CA GLY A 30 4.17 -1.23 -28.67
C GLY A 30 4.27 -2.71 -28.32
N PHE A 31 4.87 -3.47 -29.22
CA PHE A 31 5.19 -4.88 -29.07
C PHE A 31 6.71 -5.04 -29.17
N ASP A 32 7.31 -5.65 -28.16
CA ASP A 32 8.74 -5.99 -28.12
C ASP A 32 9.12 -7.07 -29.15
N GLN A 33 8.15 -7.86 -29.59
CA GLN A 33 8.30 -8.87 -30.64
C GLN A 33 7.17 -8.78 -31.68
N PHE A 34 7.19 -7.73 -32.50
CA PHE A 34 6.14 -7.48 -33.49
C PHE A 34 6.20 -8.43 -34.71
N ILE A 35 7.36 -8.52 -35.37
CA ILE A 35 7.60 -9.41 -36.51
C ILE A 35 9.06 -9.87 -36.50
N LYS A 36 9.32 -11.12 -36.93
CA LYS A 36 10.70 -11.60 -37.08
C LYS A 36 11.39 -10.82 -38.19
N LEU A 37 12.63 -10.39 -37.94
CA LEU A 37 13.42 -9.65 -38.91
C LEU A 37 13.60 -10.41 -40.23
N SER A 38 13.75 -11.75 -40.16
CA SER A 38 13.83 -12.61 -41.34
C SER A 38 12.57 -12.59 -42.18
N THR A 39 11.40 -12.43 -41.57
CA THR A 39 10.11 -12.35 -42.26
C THR A 39 9.87 -10.95 -42.80
N PHE A 40 10.27 -9.92 -42.06
CA PHE A 40 10.18 -8.52 -42.48
C PHE A 40 11.03 -8.22 -43.73
N ASN A 41 12.25 -8.76 -43.78
CA ASN A 41 13.20 -8.54 -44.89
C ASN A 41 13.00 -9.50 -46.08
N ASP A 42 12.09 -10.47 -45.98
CA ASP A 42 11.85 -11.42 -47.06
C ASP A 42 10.89 -10.81 -48.09
N ALA A 43 11.44 -10.51 -49.27
CA ALA A 43 10.74 -9.87 -50.39
C ALA A 43 9.45 -10.61 -50.80
N ARG A 44 9.32 -11.91 -50.49
CA ARG A 44 8.11 -12.69 -50.78
C ARG A 44 6.88 -12.20 -50.01
N TYR A 45 7.06 -11.55 -48.86
CA TYR A 45 5.96 -11.03 -48.05
C TYR A 45 5.66 -9.55 -48.31
N GLY A 46 6.51 -8.84 -49.06
CA GLY A 46 6.25 -7.48 -49.51
C GLY A 46 6.22 -6.40 -48.42
N PHE A 47 6.78 -6.65 -47.22
CA PHE A 47 6.84 -5.64 -46.16
C PHE A 47 7.83 -4.51 -46.46
N VAL A 48 8.88 -4.80 -47.23
CA VAL A 48 9.88 -3.84 -47.70
C VAL A 48 9.93 -3.93 -49.22
N LEU A 49 9.70 -2.80 -49.89
CA LEU A 49 9.79 -2.64 -51.33
C LEU A 49 10.72 -1.47 -51.62
N GLU A 50 11.78 -1.70 -52.40
CA GLU A 50 12.75 -0.64 -52.78
C GLU A 50 13.29 0.11 -51.54
N ASP A 51 13.76 -0.64 -50.54
CA ASP A 51 14.23 -0.14 -49.23
C ASP A 51 13.21 0.70 -48.43
N THR A 52 11.93 0.68 -48.84
CA THR A 52 10.86 1.44 -48.21
C THR A 52 9.85 0.50 -47.55
N CYS A 53 9.41 0.86 -46.34
CA CYS A 53 8.33 0.20 -45.63
C CYS A 53 7.31 1.25 -45.18
N VAL A 54 6.02 0.94 -45.26
CA VAL A 54 4.93 1.80 -44.78
C VAL A 54 4.29 1.16 -43.55
N LEU A 55 4.25 1.91 -42.46
CA LEU A 55 3.63 1.50 -41.20
C LEU A 55 2.41 2.36 -40.91
N GLY A 56 1.26 1.72 -40.71
CA GLY A 56 0.03 2.39 -40.29
C GLY A 56 -0.18 2.27 -38.78
N ALA A 57 -0.66 3.34 -38.16
CA ALA A 57 -1.11 3.33 -36.77
C ALA A 57 -2.49 3.99 -36.67
N GLU A 58 -3.42 3.30 -36.01
CA GLU A 58 -4.72 3.86 -35.67
C GLU A 58 -4.70 4.35 -34.23
N VAL A 59 -5.06 5.62 -34.02
CA VAL A 59 -5.12 6.25 -32.70
C VAL A 59 -6.53 6.76 -32.48
N PHE A 60 -7.18 6.27 -31.42
CA PHE A 60 -8.50 6.75 -30.99
C PHE A 60 -8.33 7.70 -29.80
N VAL A 61 -8.96 8.87 -29.87
CA VAL A 61 -9.04 9.81 -28.74
C VAL A 61 -10.40 9.62 -28.09
N CYS A 62 -10.44 8.97 -26.92
CA CYS A 62 -11.68 8.88 -26.15
C CYS A 62 -11.96 10.24 -25.49
N GLY A 63 -13.11 10.84 -25.79
CA GLY A 63 -13.53 12.15 -25.26
C GLY A 63 -13.84 12.15 -23.77
N GLU A 64 -13.90 10.97 -23.14
CA GLU A 64 -13.95 10.85 -21.69
C GLU A 64 -12.60 11.21 -21.08
N ARG A 65 -12.46 12.48 -20.68
CA ARG A 65 -11.47 12.84 -19.67
C ARG A 65 -11.80 12.04 -18.43
N SER A 66 -11.00 11.01 -18.14
CA SER A 66 -11.09 10.35 -16.85
C SER A 66 -10.95 11.42 -15.78
N ARG A 67 -12.04 11.76 -15.09
CA ARG A 67 -12.01 12.57 -13.85
C ARG A 67 -11.40 11.79 -12.69
N GLY A 68 -10.75 10.65 -12.97
CA GLY A 68 -10.03 9.90 -11.98
C GLY A 68 -8.89 10.75 -11.44
N LYS A 69 -8.84 10.90 -10.12
CA LYS A 69 -7.62 11.37 -9.46
C LYS A 69 -6.54 10.32 -9.73
N GLY A 70 -5.63 10.63 -10.64
CA GLY A 70 -4.42 9.84 -10.81
C GLY A 70 -3.56 9.95 -9.56
N GLU A 71 -2.81 8.90 -9.26
CA GLU A 71 -1.77 8.94 -8.23
C GLU A 71 -0.48 8.35 -8.78
N VAL A 72 0.65 8.88 -8.30
CA VAL A 72 1.97 8.33 -8.54
C VAL A 72 2.34 7.50 -7.32
N LEU A 73 2.68 6.24 -7.54
CA LEU A 73 3.15 5.33 -6.50
C LEU A 73 4.68 5.25 -6.57
N SER A 74 5.33 5.83 -5.56
CA SER A 74 6.76 5.73 -5.33
C SER A 74 7.05 4.57 -4.39
N MET A 75 7.73 3.53 -4.87
CA MET A 75 8.12 2.37 -4.06
C MET A 75 9.49 2.58 -3.43
N THR A 76 9.63 2.18 -2.16
CA THR A 76 10.91 2.17 -1.47
C THR A 76 11.78 1.06 -2.07
N LYS A 77 12.98 1.41 -2.57
CA LYS A 77 13.89 0.44 -3.21
C LYS A 77 14.39 -0.64 -2.26
N ASP A 78 14.72 -0.25 -1.01
CA ASP A 78 15.22 -1.14 0.03
C ASP A 78 14.52 -0.85 1.37
N PRO A 79 13.29 -1.33 1.57
CA PRO A 79 12.51 -0.99 2.74
C PRO A 79 13.11 -1.62 4.00
N THR A 80 13.43 -0.79 4.98
CA THR A 80 14.03 -1.21 6.26
C THR A 80 12.98 -1.24 7.36
N ALA A 81 13.03 -2.27 8.21
CA ALA A 81 12.17 -2.36 9.38
C ALA A 81 12.74 -1.49 10.52
N SER A 82 11.90 -0.64 11.08
CA SER A 82 12.19 0.07 12.33
C SER A 82 11.37 -0.54 13.46
N LYS A 83 12.04 -0.82 14.59
CA LYS A 83 11.41 -1.37 15.79
C LYS A 83 11.38 -0.33 16.87
N TYR A 84 10.23 -0.23 17.54
CA TYR A 84 10.03 0.69 18.66
C TYR A 84 9.30 -0.04 19.78
N ALA A 85 9.77 0.13 21.02
CA ALA A 85 9.19 -0.47 22.21
C ALA A 85 8.64 0.63 23.13
N TRP A 86 7.39 0.49 23.53
CA TRP A 86 6.70 1.36 24.47
C TRP A 86 6.44 0.61 25.76
N LYS A 87 7.16 1.03 26.80
CA LYS A 87 6.97 0.56 28.16
C LYS A 87 5.96 1.44 28.88
N ILE A 88 4.91 0.82 29.39
CA ILE A 88 3.85 1.47 30.16
C ILE A 88 3.94 0.95 31.59
N VAL A 89 4.13 1.87 32.53
CA VAL A 89 4.16 1.58 33.98
C VAL A 89 2.81 1.89 34.59
N MET A 90 2.46 1.22 35.69
CA MET A 90 1.17 1.39 36.37
C MET A 90 0.00 1.14 35.40
N PHE A 91 0.10 0.07 34.62
CA PHE A 91 -0.86 -0.23 33.55
C PHE A 91 -2.28 -0.41 34.10
N SER A 92 -2.41 -0.99 35.29
CA SER A 92 -3.67 -1.21 35.98
C SER A 92 -4.41 0.09 36.34
N GLU A 93 -3.68 1.19 36.49
CA GLU A 93 -4.23 2.52 36.82
C GLU A 93 -4.75 3.26 35.58
N LEU A 94 -4.47 2.75 34.37
CA LEU A 94 -4.96 3.40 33.16
C LEU A 94 -6.48 3.36 33.08
N ASP A 95 -7.05 4.55 32.88
CA ASP A 95 -8.47 4.72 32.64
C ASP A 95 -8.86 4.33 31.21
N GLU A 96 -10.10 4.59 30.84
CA GLU A 96 -10.61 4.34 29.49
C GLU A 96 -10.04 5.29 28.42
N LYS A 97 -9.23 6.28 28.81
CA LYS A 97 -8.72 7.27 27.87
C LYS A 97 -7.66 6.66 26.96
N ARG A 98 -7.65 7.23 25.77
CA ARG A 98 -6.65 7.00 24.72
C ARG A 98 -5.26 7.38 25.23
N GLN A 99 -4.33 6.44 25.15
CA GLN A 99 -2.91 6.65 25.46
C GLN A 99 -2.11 6.65 24.16
N GLU A 100 -1.09 7.51 24.07
CA GLU A 100 -0.16 7.56 22.94
C GLU A 100 1.26 7.26 23.40
N SER A 101 2.02 6.55 22.56
CA SER A 101 3.45 6.47 22.73
C SER A 101 4.14 7.79 22.36
N GLN A 102 5.42 7.90 22.68
CA GLN A 102 6.27 8.88 22.00
C GLN A 102 6.31 8.61 20.49
N ILE A 103 6.63 9.65 19.74
CA ILE A 103 6.80 9.57 18.29
C ILE A 103 8.10 8.83 17.99
N PHE A 104 8.06 7.93 17.01
CA PHE A 104 9.22 7.24 16.47
C PHE A 104 9.22 7.29 14.94
N SER A 105 10.40 7.19 14.33
CA SER A 105 10.56 7.36 12.89
C SER A 105 10.78 6.04 12.15
N THR A 106 10.32 5.97 10.90
CA THR A 106 10.68 4.92 9.94
C THR A 106 10.83 5.57 8.58
N GLY A 107 12.06 5.65 8.09
CA GLY A 107 12.39 6.56 6.99
C GLY A 107 12.07 8.01 7.38
N ASP A 108 11.45 8.75 6.47
CA ASP A 108 11.07 10.16 6.67
C ASP A 108 9.68 10.33 7.32
N HIS A 109 9.09 9.23 7.80
CA HIS A 109 7.74 9.24 8.36
C HIS A 109 7.76 9.02 9.87
N GLN A 110 6.95 9.81 10.56
CA GLN A 110 6.78 9.76 11.99
C GLN A 110 5.52 8.97 12.36
N TRP A 111 5.66 8.11 13.36
CA TRP A 111 4.64 7.16 13.79
C TRP A 111 4.46 7.22 15.30
N LYS A 112 3.29 6.78 15.77
CA LYS A 112 3.02 6.52 17.17
C LYS A 112 2.11 5.31 17.33
N MET A 113 2.19 4.66 18.48
CA MET A 113 1.20 3.67 18.88
C MET A 113 0.10 4.34 19.69
N VAL A 114 -1.13 3.91 19.45
CA VAL A 114 -2.32 4.42 20.11
C VAL A 114 -3.02 3.27 20.80
N LEU A 115 -3.09 3.34 22.12
CA LEU A 115 -3.65 2.32 22.98
C LEU A 115 -4.98 2.81 23.59
N TYR A 116 -5.96 1.93 23.60
CA TYR A 116 -7.17 2.07 24.40
C TYR A 116 -7.21 0.90 25.41
N PRO A 117 -6.79 1.14 26.67
CA PRO A 117 -6.62 0.09 27.68
C PRO A 117 -7.92 -0.66 28.02
N LYS A 118 -9.06 0.03 27.92
CA LYS A 118 -10.41 -0.50 28.10
C LYS A 118 -11.14 -0.77 26.78
N GLY A 119 -10.45 -0.66 25.64
CA GLY A 119 -10.99 -0.93 24.31
C GLY A 119 -11.59 0.27 23.59
N LYS A 120 -11.91 0.09 22.31
CA LYS A 120 -12.52 1.09 21.42
C LYS A 120 -13.61 0.44 20.56
N GLY A 121 -14.70 1.17 20.36
CA GLY A 121 -15.82 0.72 19.53
C GLY A 121 -16.42 -0.57 20.08
N LEU A 122 -16.56 -1.57 19.23
CA LEU A 122 -17.16 -2.85 19.62
C LEU A 122 -16.29 -3.67 20.59
N GLY A 123 -15.01 -3.31 20.78
CA GLY A 123 -14.11 -3.91 21.76
C GLY A 123 -14.17 -3.27 23.15
N MET A 124 -14.96 -2.21 23.34
CA MET A 124 -15.05 -1.49 24.63
C MET A 124 -15.45 -2.44 25.78
N GLY A 125 -14.75 -2.33 26.91
CA GLY A 125 -14.92 -3.14 28.12
C GLY A 125 -14.47 -4.60 28.01
N THR A 126 -14.31 -5.11 26.80
CA THR A 126 -14.05 -6.54 26.56
C THR A 126 -12.66 -6.82 26.01
N HIS A 127 -12.03 -5.85 25.38
CA HIS A 127 -10.72 -6.01 24.75
C HIS A 127 -9.86 -4.76 24.93
N LEU A 128 -8.56 -4.95 24.90
CA LEU A 128 -7.60 -3.88 24.64
C LEU A 128 -7.53 -3.64 23.13
N SER A 129 -7.62 -2.37 22.73
CA SER A 129 -7.50 -1.97 21.34
C SER A 129 -6.19 -1.23 21.12
N LEU A 130 -5.52 -1.51 20.01
CA LEU A 130 -4.21 -0.96 19.70
C LEU A 130 -4.10 -0.64 18.21
N TYR A 131 -3.51 0.51 17.91
CA TYR A 131 -3.37 1.04 16.58
C TYR A 131 -1.97 1.59 16.34
N LEU A 132 -1.54 1.53 15.08
CA LEU A 132 -0.46 2.34 14.57
C LEU A 132 -1.07 3.61 13.97
N ALA A 133 -0.46 4.76 14.24
CA ALA A 133 -0.87 6.05 13.72
C ALA A 133 0.30 6.75 13.03
N LEU A 134 0.05 7.29 11.84
CA LEU A 134 0.98 8.16 11.12
C LEU A 134 0.79 9.60 11.61
N ASP A 135 1.89 10.28 11.91
CA ASP A 135 1.88 11.71 12.15
C ASP A 135 1.74 12.47 10.83
N LEU A 136 0.54 13.02 10.61
CA LEU A 136 0.20 13.76 9.41
C LEU A 136 0.95 15.09 9.29
N ALA A 137 1.55 15.61 10.36
CA ALA A 137 2.31 16.87 10.32
C ALA A 137 3.50 16.80 9.34
N THR A 138 4.04 15.60 9.13
CA THR A 138 5.16 15.35 8.22
C THR A 138 4.74 14.90 6.82
N LEU A 139 3.44 14.69 6.58
CA LEU A 139 2.93 14.16 5.32
C LEU A 139 2.47 15.29 4.40
N PRO A 140 3.02 15.42 3.17
CA PRO A 140 2.53 16.40 2.22
C PRO A 140 1.04 16.22 1.92
N ALA A 141 0.35 17.34 1.68
CA ALA A 141 -1.09 17.33 1.44
C ALA A 141 -1.48 16.40 0.28
N GLY A 142 -2.51 15.58 0.50
CA GLY A 142 -3.00 14.62 -0.49
C GLY A 142 -2.16 13.34 -0.62
N CYS A 143 -0.99 13.26 0.01
CA CYS A 143 -0.19 12.04 0.02
C CYS A 143 -0.73 10.99 1.00
N ARG A 144 -0.30 9.75 0.79
CA ARG A 144 -0.52 8.62 1.68
C ARG A 144 0.69 7.70 1.70
N VAL A 145 0.94 7.06 2.83
CA VAL A 145 2.06 6.14 3.05
C VAL A 145 1.52 4.71 3.11
N TYR A 146 2.07 3.81 2.33
CA TYR A 146 1.80 2.38 2.42
C TYR A 146 2.84 1.73 3.33
N ALA A 147 2.38 1.12 4.43
CA ALA A 147 3.26 0.48 5.39
C ALA A 147 2.83 -0.95 5.69
N ASP A 148 3.81 -1.84 5.85
CA ASP A 148 3.68 -3.15 6.49
C ASP A 148 4.12 -3.02 7.95
N TYR A 149 3.29 -3.44 8.88
CA TYR A 149 3.59 -3.26 10.30
C TYR A 149 3.08 -4.40 11.15
N THR A 150 3.78 -4.64 12.26
CA THR A 150 3.42 -5.58 13.30
C THR A 150 3.29 -4.83 14.62
N LEU A 151 2.19 -5.07 15.34
CA LEU A 151 2.03 -4.62 16.73
C LEU A 151 2.01 -5.84 17.65
N ARG A 152 2.69 -5.75 18.78
CA ARG A 152 2.94 -6.89 19.67
C ARG A 152 2.82 -6.49 21.14
N LEU A 153 2.13 -7.31 21.95
CA LEU A 153 2.36 -7.36 23.39
C LEU A 153 3.46 -8.37 23.70
N VAL A 154 4.43 -7.93 24.49
CA VAL A 154 5.60 -8.72 24.84
C VAL A 154 5.33 -9.52 26.11
N ASP A 155 5.61 -10.81 26.06
CA ASP A 155 5.71 -11.67 27.24
C ASP A 155 7.02 -11.38 27.98
N GLN A 156 6.87 -10.96 29.24
CA GLN A 156 7.97 -10.48 30.06
C GLN A 156 8.56 -11.56 30.99
N VAL A 157 7.95 -12.75 31.05
CA VAL A 157 8.31 -13.80 32.01
C VAL A 157 8.87 -15.03 31.31
N TYR A 158 8.26 -15.48 30.21
CA TYR A 158 8.62 -16.74 29.57
C TYR A 158 9.44 -16.54 28.30
N SER A 159 10.39 -15.59 28.35
CA SER A 159 11.34 -15.32 27.27
C SER A 159 10.65 -15.13 25.92
N ARG A 160 9.52 -14.41 25.91
CA ARG A 160 8.76 -14.05 24.71
C ARG A 160 8.02 -15.20 24.02
N ASN A 161 7.94 -16.38 24.65
CA ASN A 161 7.23 -17.54 24.08
C ASN A 161 5.73 -17.30 23.94
N TYR A 162 5.18 -16.39 24.75
CA TYR A 162 3.77 -16.02 24.71
C TYR A 162 3.55 -14.58 24.22
N ASP A 163 4.49 -14.04 23.44
CA ASP A 163 4.26 -12.83 22.68
C ASP A 163 3.00 -12.99 21.84
N TYR A 164 2.16 -11.96 21.84
CA TYR A 164 0.99 -11.95 20.98
C TYR A 164 1.08 -10.74 20.09
N TYR A 165 0.91 -10.98 18.80
CA TYR A 165 1.10 -9.95 17.80
C TYR A 165 0.07 -10.08 16.70
N ARG A 166 -0.16 -8.97 16.00
CA ARG A 166 -0.87 -8.95 14.72
C ARG A 166 -0.10 -8.12 13.72
N LYS A 167 -0.24 -8.48 12.45
CA LYS A 167 0.44 -7.87 11.32
C LYS A 167 -0.58 -7.41 10.29
N ALA A 168 -0.34 -6.26 9.67
CA ALA A 168 -1.18 -5.71 8.62
C ALA A 168 -0.36 -4.87 7.64
N LYS A 169 -0.93 -4.68 6.45
CA LYS A 169 -0.48 -3.67 5.49
C LYS A 169 -1.60 -2.69 5.25
N SER A 170 -1.32 -1.41 5.34
CA SER A 170 -2.36 -0.39 5.16
C SER A 170 -1.82 0.90 4.56
N TRP A 171 -2.74 1.66 3.97
CA TRP A 171 -2.51 3.03 3.55
C TRP A 171 -2.84 3.99 4.69
N PHE A 172 -1.91 4.88 4.99
CA PHE A 172 -2.03 5.91 6.00
C PHE A 172 -2.02 7.29 5.35
N GLY A 173 -2.99 8.13 5.65
CA GLY A 173 -3.08 9.47 5.09
C GLY A 173 -4.18 10.29 5.76
N ALA A 174 -4.50 11.45 5.21
CA ALA A 174 -5.45 12.39 5.83
C ALA A 174 -6.84 11.79 6.12
N SER A 175 -7.32 10.86 5.29
CA SER A 175 -8.61 10.18 5.49
C SER A 175 -8.57 8.96 6.41
N SER A 176 -7.38 8.42 6.68
CA SER A 176 -7.17 7.25 7.54
C SER A 176 -5.74 7.30 8.06
N SER A 177 -5.51 8.04 9.14
CA SER A 177 -4.18 8.19 9.75
C SER A 177 -3.85 7.08 10.74
N GLU A 178 -4.84 6.28 11.13
CA GLU A 178 -4.70 5.21 12.12
C GLU A 178 -5.23 3.88 11.56
N ASN A 179 -4.52 2.79 11.82
CA ASN A 179 -4.96 1.43 11.50
C ASN A 179 -4.52 0.44 12.59
N GLY A 180 -5.35 -0.55 12.87
CA GLY A 180 -5.13 -1.44 14.01
C GLY A 180 -6.35 -2.27 14.34
N TRP A 181 -6.41 -2.76 15.57
CA TRP A 181 -7.37 -3.78 15.99
C TRP A 181 -8.17 -3.32 17.19
N GLN A 182 -9.50 -3.30 17.03
CA GLN A 182 -10.45 -3.11 18.14
C GLN A 182 -10.40 -4.30 19.12
N TYR A 183 -10.13 -5.49 18.60
CA TYR A 183 -10.09 -6.76 19.34
C TYR A 183 -8.68 -7.33 19.34
N LEU A 184 -7.70 -6.54 19.78
CA LEU A 184 -6.33 -7.06 19.82
C LEU A 184 -6.21 -8.14 20.89
N PHE A 185 -6.70 -7.85 22.11
CA PHE A 185 -6.57 -8.73 23.27
C PHE A 185 -7.81 -8.75 24.13
N PRO A 186 -8.37 -9.92 24.48
CA PRO A 186 -9.46 -9.96 25.44
C PRO A 186 -9.03 -9.43 26.82
N SER A 187 -9.89 -8.66 27.48
CA SER A 187 -9.61 -7.97 28.74
C SER A 187 -9.30 -8.94 29.88
N PHE A 188 -9.82 -10.17 29.83
CA PHE A 188 -9.50 -11.21 30.82
C PHE A 188 -8.04 -11.67 30.79
N TYR A 189 -7.26 -11.34 29.75
CA TYR A 189 -5.81 -11.56 29.77
C TYR A 189 -5.06 -10.54 30.63
N GLN A 190 -5.70 -9.45 31.10
CA GLN A 190 -5.09 -8.52 32.06
C GLN A 190 -4.75 -9.18 33.41
N SER A 191 -5.42 -10.29 33.75
CA SER A 191 -5.07 -11.10 34.93
C SER A 191 -3.89 -12.05 34.69
N ARG A 192 -3.28 -12.04 33.50
CA ARG A 192 -2.09 -12.86 33.22
C ARG A 192 -0.83 -12.09 33.57
N ASP A 193 -0.24 -12.46 34.69
CA ASP A 193 0.96 -11.84 35.27
C ASP A 193 2.17 -11.76 34.33
N TYR A 194 2.22 -12.55 33.25
CA TYR A 194 3.35 -12.54 32.32
C TYR A 194 3.31 -11.44 31.25
N LEU A 195 2.12 -10.96 30.86
CA LEU A 195 1.98 -9.82 29.94
C LEU A 195 2.03 -8.48 30.68
N PHE A 196 1.67 -8.49 31.97
CA PHE A 196 1.55 -7.32 32.83
C PHE A 196 2.44 -7.48 34.08
N ALA A 197 3.67 -7.95 33.89
CA ALA A 197 4.57 -8.27 34.99
C ALA A 197 4.91 -7.03 35.82
N LYS A 198 4.66 -7.10 37.14
CA LYS A 198 4.87 -5.97 38.08
C LYS A 198 4.14 -4.69 37.64
N ASP A 199 2.94 -4.86 37.08
CA ASP A 199 2.11 -3.76 36.56
C ASP A 199 2.78 -2.93 35.45
N ILE A 200 3.65 -3.59 34.69
CA ILE A 200 4.30 -3.04 33.52
C ILE A 200 3.77 -3.78 32.29
N CYS A 201 3.39 -3.03 31.26
CA CYS A 201 3.06 -3.55 29.95
C CYS A 201 4.11 -3.09 28.94
N ILE A 202 4.58 -3.98 28.06
CA ILE A 202 5.50 -3.64 26.97
C ILE A 202 4.82 -3.93 25.64
N ILE A 203 4.65 -2.89 24.84
CA ILE A 203 4.11 -2.96 23.48
C ILE A 203 5.23 -2.67 22.50
N GLU A 204 5.37 -3.47 21.45
CA GLU A 204 6.30 -3.22 20.36
C GLU A 204 5.56 -2.93 19.05
N ALA A 205 6.10 -2.01 18.27
CA ALA A 205 5.79 -1.81 16.87
C ALA A 205 7.02 -2.14 16.02
N GLU A 206 6.80 -2.88 14.94
CA GLU A 206 7.76 -3.02 13.84
C GLU A 206 7.10 -2.47 12.58
N VAL A 207 7.70 -1.47 11.95
CA VAL A 207 7.12 -0.75 10.82
C VAL A 207 8.09 -0.76 9.63
N ILE A 208 7.55 -1.02 8.45
CA ILE A 208 8.26 -1.02 7.18
C ILE A 208 7.46 -0.13 6.22
N VAL A 209 8.08 0.95 5.75
CA VAL A 209 7.48 1.82 4.72
C VAL A 209 7.72 1.22 3.34
N ILE A 210 6.66 0.78 2.69
CA ILE A 210 6.71 0.15 1.37
C ILE A 210 6.70 1.19 0.25
N GLY A 211 5.94 2.27 0.40
CA GLY A 211 5.86 3.31 -0.61
C GLY A 211 4.96 4.47 -0.24
N ILE A 212 4.95 5.47 -1.12
CA ILE A 212 4.17 6.71 -0.98
C ILE A 212 3.30 6.86 -2.23
N GLY A 213 2.01 7.11 -2.02
CA GLY A 213 1.09 7.56 -3.05
C GLY A 213 0.94 9.06 -2.98
N SER A 214 1.21 9.76 -4.08
CA SER A 214 1.01 11.20 -4.22
C SER A 214 -0.01 11.50 -5.31
N PRO A 215 -0.81 12.57 -5.20
CA PRO A 215 -1.69 12.98 -6.28
C PRO A 215 -0.88 13.34 -7.54
N PHE A 216 -1.49 13.10 -8.71
CA PHE A 216 -0.98 13.54 -10.01
C PHE A 216 -1.18 15.04 -10.22
#